data_AF-A0A6I2Z227-F1
#
_entry.id   AF-A0A6I2Z227-F1
#
_cell.length_a   1.000
_cell.length_b   1.000
_cell.length_c   1.000
_cell.angle_alpha   90.00
_cell.angle_beta   90.00
_cell.angle_gamma   90.00
#
_symmetry.space_group_name_H-M   'P 1'
#
loop_
_entity.id
_entity.type
_entity.pdbx_description
1 polymer ?
#
loop_
_entity_poly.entity_id
_entity_poly.type
_entity_poly.pdbx_seq_one_letter_code
_entity_poly.pdbx_strand_id
1 'polypeptide(L)'
;MGIKIGIHPIGTGWIDIVKVAYENLPNQANYMSTSPVPLILYSFLGGSYAIWWGFHLLLFLAWSLFAISFLFRKFPDFKLLTAFIFFGSPFWLSLLVFIGHYDLFTISGASFAVFARNRYLKIFGIILAASTNPEQAVVTSMLILLLSAVLGRKDVRKLGLSYLAISAPIYLLVRIGIQPVGNAQRISMITTELPDSISTSFGVWTILPLVIAGSISIMWFIFGHDALSRKRLFATACVVFVIPAIFAFFISDKTRVGIAISAAVLMITWKIFLEHAQSKGMNPTIYRERIGLTVMLLVLTPSLYIDRLAEFRLPYKEFIDLFM
;
A
#
# COMPACT_ATOMS: atom_id res chain seq x y z
N MET A 1 -22.50 13.15 -6.43
CA MET A 1 -21.04 13.46 -6.47
C MET A 1 -20.56 13.24 -7.88
N GLY A 2 -19.91 14.23 -8.51
CA GLY A 2 -19.28 14.05 -9.83
C GLY A 2 -17.96 13.30 -9.70
N ILE A 3 -17.66 12.42 -10.65
CA ILE A 3 -16.34 11.78 -10.75
C ILE A 3 -15.37 12.81 -11.33
N LYS A 4 -14.30 13.14 -10.59
CA LYS A 4 -13.25 14.03 -11.10
C LYS A 4 -12.23 13.22 -11.91
N ILE A 5 -11.82 13.81 -13.04
CA ILE A 5 -10.83 13.26 -13.97
C ILE A 5 -9.43 13.68 -13.51
N GLY A 6 -8.46 12.77 -13.61
CA GLY A 6 -7.04 13.10 -13.57
C GLY A 6 -6.32 12.73 -12.28
N ILE A 7 -4.99 12.64 -12.41
CA ILE A 7 -4.02 12.61 -11.32
C ILE A 7 -4.06 14.02 -10.72
N HIS A 8 -4.90 14.26 -9.72
CA HIS A 8 -4.78 15.51 -8.98
C HIS A 8 -3.33 15.60 -8.49
N PRO A 9 -2.71 16.79 -8.47
CA PRO A 9 -1.41 16.95 -7.85
C PRO A 9 -1.56 16.80 -6.34
N ILE A 10 -1.99 15.63 -5.84
CA ILE A 10 -2.26 15.37 -4.43
C ILE A 10 -0.93 15.41 -3.63
N GLY A 11 0.21 15.46 -4.32
CA GLY A 11 1.51 15.77 -3.74
C GLY A 11 1.95 17.25 -3.80
N THR A 12 1.20 18.21 -4.39
CA THR A 12 1.63 19.64 -4.41
C THR A 12 1.69 20.24 -3.01
N GLY A 13 0.65 20.04 -2.20
CA GLY A 13 0.62 20.46 -0.80
C GLY A 13 1.30 19.49 0.16
N TRP A 14 1.84 18.36 -0.34
CA TRP A 14 2.43 17.34 0.53
C TRP A 14 3.74 17.81 1.15
N ILE A 15 4.56 18.50 0.35
CA ILE A 15 5.80 19.09 0.86
C ILE A 15 5.51 20.11 1.96
N ASP A 16 4.40 20.84 1.87
CA ASP A 16 4.01 21.83 2.88
C ASP A 16 3.64 21.15 4.19
N ILE A 17 2.93 20.01 4.14
CA ILE A 17 2.62 19.19 5.33
C ILE A 17 3.91 18.70 5.99
N VAL A 18 4.89 18.25 5.19
CA VAL A 18 6.20 17.79 5.68
C VAL A 18 7.01 18.96 6.26
N LYS A 19 7.01 20.11 5.59
CA LYS A 19 7.66 21.35 6.03
C LYS A 19 7.11 21.80 7.39
N VAL A 20 5.79 21.92 7.51
CA VAL A 20 5.12 22.29 8.76
C VAL A 20 5.48 21.29 9.87
N ALA A 21 5.50 19.99 9.57
CA ALA A 21 5.91 18.98 10.54
C ALA A 21 7.36 19.13 11.00
N TYR A 22 8.27 19.43 10.07
CA TYR A 22 9.70 19.61 10.33
C TYR A 22 9.98 20.87 11.17
N GLU A 23 9.36 22.00 10.82
CA GLU A 23 9.54 23.30 11.48
C GLU A 23 9.03 23.30 12.94
N ASN A 24 8.13 22.39 13.29
CA ASN A 24 7.52 22.32 14.63
C ASN A 24 8.16 21.27 15.54
N LEU A 25 9.18 20.53 15.10
CA LEU A 25 9.85 19.54 15.96
C LEU A 25 10.47 20.20 17.22
N PRO A 26 10.35 19.59 18.41
CA PRO A 26 9.86 18.23 18.69
C PRO A 26 8.34 18.12 18.93
N ASN A 27 7.58 19.20 18.74
CA ASN A 27 6.14 19.20 18.93
C ASN A 27 5.42 18.59 17.72
N GLN A 28 4.32 17.88 17.97
CA GLN A 28 3.49 17.38 16.90
C GLN A 28 2.71 18.53 16.24
N ALA A 29 2.94 18.81 14.95
CA ALA A 29 2.08 19.73 14.20
C ALA A 29 1.00 19.00 13.41
N ASN A 30 1.32 17.82 12.89
CA ASN A 30 0.40 16.96 12.16
C ASN A 30 0.87 15.49 12.25
N TYR A 31 0.22 14.59 11.52
CA TYR A 31 0.60 13.17 11.54
C TYR A 31 1.97 12.88 10.89
N MET A 32 2.50 13.77 10.06
CA MET A 32 3.85 13.62 9.50
C MET A 32 4.96 13.88 10.49
N SER A 33 4.68 14.56 11.61
CA SER A 33 5.64 14.68 12.70
C SER A 33 6.13 13.30 13.16
N THR A 34 5.27 12.26 13.14
CA THR A 34 5.62 10.89 13.54
C THR A 34 6.30 10.06 12.43
N SER A 35 6.75 10.69 11.35
CA SER A 35 7.31 10.03 10.16
C SER A 35 8.78 10.44 9.94
N PRO A 36 9.75 9.84 10.67
CA PRO A 36 11.17 10.25 10.60
C PRO A 36 11.78 10.31 9.21
N VAL A 37 11.53 9.31 8.35
CA VAL A 37 12.18 9.23 7.02
C VAL A 37 11.82 10.43 6.14
N PRO A 38 10.54 10.76 5.93
CA PRO A 38 10.14 11.98 5.21
C PRO A 38 10.77 13.27 5.76
N LEU A 39 10.87 13.40 7.09
CA LEU A 39 11.43 14.59 7.74
C LEU A 39 12.95 14.72 7.51
N ILE A 40 13.69 13.61 7.65
CA ILE A 40 15.13 13.56 7.37
C ILE A 40 15.39 13.87 5.89
N LEU A 41 14.60 13.28 4.99
CA LEU A 41 14.73 13.54 3.55
C LEU A 41 14.41 14.98 3.19
N TYR A 42 13.37 15.57 3.79
CA TYR A 42 13.04 16.97 3.59
C TYR A 42 14.20 17.88 3.99
N SER A 43 14.80 17.62 5.16
CA SER A 43 15.99 18.33 5.65
C SER A 43 17.18 18.18 4.69
N PHE A 44 17.39 17.00 4.12
CA PHE A 44 18.52 16.73 3.22
C PHE A 44 18.34 17.34 1.82
N LEU A 45 17.11 17.33 1.31
CA LEU A 45 16.79 17.83 -0.04
C LEU A 45 16.59 19.36 -0.09
N GLY A 46 16.64 20.05 1.05
CA GLY A 46 16.55 21.51 1.12
C GLY A 46 15.15 22.07 0.85
N GLY A 47 14.09 21.25 1.00
CA GLY A 47 12.70 21.69 0.96
C GLY A 47 12.16 22.24 -0.36
N SER A 48 12.89 22.10 -1.48
CA SER A 48 12.40 22.52 -2.80
C SER A 48 11.36 21.54 -3.34
N TYR A 49 10.21 22.09 -3.76
CA TYR A 49 9.11 21.32 -4.35
C TYR A 49 9.54 20.47 -5.56
N ALA A 50 10.28 21.08 -6.50
CA ALA A 50 10.74 20.41 -7.71
C ALA A 50 11.74 19.30 -7.41
N ILE A 51 12.66 19.55 -6.45
CA ILE A 51 13.64 18.54 -6.02
C ILE A 51 12.93 17.37 -5.34
N TRP A 52 11.97 17.64 -4.45
CA TRP A 52 11.19 16.63 -3.76
C TRP A 52 10.45 15.71 -4.73
N TRP A 53 9.75 16.29 -5.70
CA TRP A 53 9.01 15.52 -6.71
C TRP A 53 9.92 14.76 -7.66
N GLY A 54 10.97 15.40 -8.17
CA GLY A 54 11.97 14.74 -9.02
C GLY A 54 12.62 13.56 -8.31
N PHE A 55 12.96 13.72 -7.02
CA PHE A 55 13.51 12.65 -6.20
C PHE A 55 12.53 11.48 -6.03
N HIS A 56 11.27 11.74 -5.71
CA HIS A 56 10.27 10.68 -5.54
C HIS A 56 9.98 9.95 -6.85
N LEU A 57 9.93 10.67 -7.98
CA LEU A 57 9.77 10.06 -9.30
C LEU A 57 10.95 9.13 -9.64
N LEU A 58 12.18 9.61 -9.47
CA LEU A 58 13.38 8.80 -9.70
C LEU A 58 13.41 7.57 -8.79
N LEU A 59 13.06 7.73 -7.52
CA LEU A 59 13.01 6.63 -6.57
C LEU A 59 11.91 5.62 -6.92
N PHE A 60 10.75 6.08 -7.39
CA PHE A 60 9.66 5.21 -7.86
C PHE A 60 10.08 4.40 -9.08
N LEU A 61 10.74 5.02 -10.06
CA LEU A 61 11.27 4.33 -11.23
C LEU A 61 12.35 3.32 -10.84
N ALA A 62 13.31 3.72 -10.00
CA ALA A 62 14.38 2.85 -9.50
C ALA A 62 13.81 1.66 -8.73
N TRP A 63 12.86 1.90 -7.83
CA TRP A 63 12.17 0.84 -7.08
C TRP A 63 11.40 -0.10 -8.01
N SER A 64 10.68 0.42 -9.00
CA SER A 64 9.93 -0.38 -9.97
C SER A 64 10.85 -1.31 -10.74
N LEU A 65 11.95 -0.78 -11.30
CA LEU A 65 12.96 -1.55 -12.02
C LEU A 65 13.61 -2.61 -11.13
N PHE A 66 13.90 -2.26 -9.89
CA PHE A 66 14.54 -3.15 -8.93
C PHE A 66 13.61 -4.29 -8.49
N ALA A 67 12.37 -3.96 -8.11
CA ALA A 67 11.36 -4.93 -7.70
C ALA A 67 11.05 -5.92 -8.83
N ILE A 68 10.82 -5.42 -10.06
CA ILE A 68 10.52 -6.29 -11.19
C ILE A 68 11.71 -7.18 -11.55
N SER A 69 12.94 -6.64 -11.52
CA SER A 69 14.16 -7.42 -11.75
C SER A 69 14.31 -8.55 -10.75
N PHE A 70 14.00 -8.30 -9.47
CA PHE A 70 14.02 -9.33 -8.44
C PHE A 70 12.98 -10.42 -8.70
N LEU A 71 11.76 -10.03 -9.06
CA LEU A 71 10.71 -10.99 -9.34
C LEU A 71 11.04 -11.83 -10.59
N PHE A 72 11.59 -11.23 -11.65
CA PHE A 72 12.03 -11.95 -12.85
C PHE A 72 13.16 -12.95 -12.59
N ARG A 73 14.09 -12.61 -11.70
CA ARG A 73 15.14 -13.56 -11.27
C ARG A 73 14.59 -14.69 -10.41
N LYS A 74 13.52 -14.43 -9.66
CA LYS A 74 12.90 -15.45 -8.79
C LYS A 74 11.95 -16.37 -9.55
N PHE A 75 11.21 -15.83 -10.51
CA PHE A 75 10.17 -16.53 -11.28
C PHE A 75 10.44 -16.39 -12.80
N PRO A 76 11.54 -16.97 -13.32
CA PRO A 76 11.99 -16.76 -14.70
C PRO A 76 10.99 -17.22 -15.76
N ASP A 77 10.22 -18.27 -15.47
CA ASP A 77 9.22 -18.83 -16.40
C ASP A 77 7.91 -18.03 -16.42
N PHE A 78 7.70 -17.16 -15.41
CA PHE A 78 6.47 -16.41 -15.20
C PHE A 78 6.67 -14.90 -15.31
N LYS A 79 7.66 -14.43 -16.10
CA LYS A 79 7.98 -13.00 -16.25
C LYS A 79 6.77 -12.15 -16.65
N LEU A 80 6.03 -12.56 -17.67
CA LEU A 80 4.86 -11.80 -18.14
C LEU A 80 3.79 -11.68 -17.04
N LEU A 81 3.45 -12.79 -16.38
CA LEU A 81 2.48 -12.81 -15.27
C LEU A 81 2.95 -11.96 -14.10
N THR A 82 4.24 -12.05 -13.77
CA THR A 82 4.86 -11.29 -12.70
C THR A 82 4.82 -9.78 -12.97
N ALA A 83 5.17 -9.36 -14.19
CA ALA A 83 5.08 -7.96 -14.61
C ALA A 83 3.65 -7.47 -14.55
N PHE A 84 2.71 -8.27 -15.05
CA PHE A 84 1.31 -7.93 -15.03
C PHE A 84 0.75 -7.76 -13.61
N ILE A 85 1.02 -8.72 -12.71
CA ILE A 85 0.65 -8.62 -11.29
C ILE A 85 1.29 -7.41 -10.62
N PHE A 86 2.56 -7.11 -10.91
CA PHE A 86 3.27 -5.99 -10.30
C PHE A 86 2.76 -4.63 -10.78
N PHE A 87 2.68 -4.40 -12.10
CA PHE A 87 2.24 -3.13 -12.66
C PHE A 87 0.73 -2.92 -12.55
N GLY A 88 -0.06 -3.99 -12.51
CA GLY A 88 -1.49 -3.95 -12.22
C GLY A 88 -1.83 -3.85 -10.73
N SER A 89 -0.83 -3.77 -9.85
CA SER A 89 -1.03 -3.75 -8.41
C SER A 89 -1.66 -2.45 -7.91
N PRO A 90 -2.49 -2.48 -6.84
CA PRO A 90 -3.03 -1.26 -6.25
C PRO A 90 -1.92 -0.38 -5.71
N PHE A 91 -0.89 -0.99 -5.13
CA PHE A 91 0.21 -0.24 -4.56
C PHE A 91 1.03 0.46 -5.64
N TRP A 92 1.28 -0.16 -6.79
CA TRP A 92 2.03 0.49 -7.87
C TRP A 92 1.22 1.60 -8.52
N LEU A 93 -0.06 1.34 -8.81
CA LEU A 93 -0.98 2.34 -9.37
C LEU A 93 -1.19 3.51 -8.39
N SER A 94 -1.33 3.23 -7.10
CA SER A 94 -1.46 4.25 -6.06
C SER A 94 -0.19 5.11 -6.01
N LEU A 95 1.00 4.52 -6.05
CA LEU A 95 2.25 5.28 -6.07
C LEU A 95 2.41 6.16 -7.30
N LEU A 96 1.89 5.73 -8.46
CA LEU A 96 1.88 6.55 -9.67
C LEU A 96 0.96 7.77 -9.53
N VAL A 97 -0.18 7.61 -8.85
CA VAL A 97 -1.15 8.68 -8.58
C VAL A 97 -0.65 9.64 -7.50
N PHE A 98 0.05 9.11 -6.50
CA PHE A 98 0.52 9.85 -5.32
C PHE A 98 2.05 10.00 -5.31
N ILE A 99 2.65 10.32 -6.46
CA ILE A 99 4.09 10.66 -6.51
C ILE A 99 4.34 11.86 -5.56
N GLY A 100 5.49 11.84 -4.88
CA GLY A 100 5.82 12.83 -3.85
C GLY A 100 5.27 12.48 -2.47
N HIS A 101 4.44 11.44 -2.34
CA HIS A 101 3.97 10.96 -1.05
C HIS A 101 4.94 9.96 -0.42
N TYR A 102 4.94 9.88 0.92
CA TYR A 102 5.83 8.97 1.64
C TYR A 102 5.50 7.48 1.48
N ASP A 103 4.34 7.12 0.92
CA ASP A 103 3.93 5.72 0.79
C ASP A 103 4.91 4.92 -0.07
N LEU A 104 5.68 5.60 -0.92
CA LEU A 104 6.77 5.00 -1.68
C LEU A 104 7.77 4.29 -0.78
N PHE A 105 8.13 4.88 0.36
CA PHE A 105 9.06 4.27 1.32
C PHE A 105 8.41 3.10 2.06
N THR A 106 7.13 3.22 2.43
CA THR A 106 6.36 2.12 3.04
C THR A 106 6.28 0.90 2.13
N ILE A 107 5.87 1.11 0.87
CA ILE A 107 5.65 0.05 -0.11
C ILE A 107 6.99 -0.52 -0.61
N SER A 108 8.00 0.32 -0.84
CA SER A 108 9.33 -0.17 -1.21
C SER A 108 9.97 -0.95 -0.06
N GLY A 109 9.90 -0.46 1.17
CA GLY A 109 10.33 -1.18 2.37
C GLY A 109 9.64 -2.54 2.53
N ALA A 110 8.32 -2.59 2.35
CA ALA A 110 7.56 -3.84 2.34
C ALA A 110 8.05 -4.80 1.22
N SER A 111 8.33 -4.29 0.03
CA SER A 111 8.84 -5.11 -1.09
C SER A 111 10.21 -5.73 -0.77
N PHE A 112 11.13 -4.98 -0.14
CA PHE A 112 12.41 -5.52 0.34
C PHE A 112 12.18 -6.59 1.41
N ALA A 113 11.30 -6.34 2.38
CA ALA A 113 11.00 -7.28 3.46
C ALA A 113 10.44 -8.62 2.93
N VAL A 114 9.57 -8.57 1.93
CA VAL A 114 8.88 -9.75 1.37
C VAL A 114 9.75 -10.53 0.37
N PHE A 115 10.44 -9.82 -0.54
CA PHE A 115 11.09 -10.44 -1.69
C PHE A 115 12.60 -10.64 -1.54
N ALA A 116 13.29 -9.88 -0.69
CA ALA A 116 14.74 -10.02 -0.55
C ALA A 116 15.13 -11.41 -0.02
N ARG A 117 16.25 -11.95 -0.52
CA ARG A 117 16.85 -13.18 0.02
C ARG A 117 17.72 -12.91 1.25
N ASN A 118 18.46 -11.81 1.21
CA ASN A 118 19.38 -11.40 2.28
C ASN A 118 18.61 -10.88 3.51
N ARG A 119 18.93 -11.41 4.70
CA ARG A 119 18.31 -10.99 5.97
C ARG A 119 18.50 -9.50 6.27
N TYR A 120 19.64 -8.92 5.91
CA TYR A 120 19.95 -7.51 6.14
C TYR A 120 19.05 -6.61 5.30
N LEU A 121 18.81 -6.97 4.03
CA LEU A 121 17.88 -6.25 3.16
C LEU A 121 16.43 -6.34 3.67
N LYS A 122 16.04 -7.49 4.25
CA LYS A 122 14.71 -7.60 4.87
C LYS A 122 14.56 -6.66 6.07
N ILE A 123 15.54 -6.68 6.97
CA ILE A 123 15.54 -5.82 8.16
C ILE A 123 15.54 -4.35 7.73
N PHE A 124 16.39 -3.96 6.78
CA PHE A 124 16.40 -2.63 6.19
C PHE A 124 15.03 -2.24 5.63
N GLY A 125 14.38 -3.13 4.88
CA GLY A 125 13.04 -2.88 4.34
C GLY A 125 11.99 -2.64 5.43
N ILE A 126 12.02 -3.42 6.52
CA ILE A 126 11.11 -3.25 7.65
C ILE A 126 11.39 -1.92 8.36
N ILE A 127 12.65 -1.57 8.60
CA ILE A 127 13.04 -0.29 9.21
C ILE A 127 12.56 0.86 8.32
N LEU A 128 12.80 0.81 7.01
CA LEU A 128 12.36 1.83 6.07
C LEU A 128 10.85 2.05 6.14
N ALA A 129 10.06 0.97 6.08
CA ALA A 129 8.61 1.08 6.16
C ALA A 129 8.13 1.59 7.53
N ALA A 130 8.70 1.08 8.63
CA ALA A 130 8.34 1.47 9.98
C ALA A 130 8.73 2.91 10.32
N SER A 131 9.89 3.39 9.87
CA SER A 131 10.33 4.77 10.05
C SER A 131 9.64 5.76 9.12
N THR A 132 8.88 5.27 8.14
CA THR A 132 8.05 6.11 7.28
C THR A 132 6.68 6.33 7.90
N ASN A 133 6.03 5.26 8.38
CA ASN A 133 4.76 5.37 9.10
C ASN A 133 4.67 4.27 10.17
N PRO A 134 5.05 4.57 11.42
CA PRO A 134 5.13 3.57 12.47
C PRO A 134 3.78 2.91 12.80
N GLU A 135 2.69 3.69 12.80
CA GLU A 135 1.32 3.20 13.02
C GLU A 135 0.93 2.15 11.98
N GLN A 136 1.04 2.50 10.69
CA GLN A 136 0.72 1.61 9.58
C GLN A 136 1.60 0.36 9.60
N ALA A 137 2.87 0.48 9.97
CA ALA A 137 3.78 -0.65 10.07
C ALA A 137 3.37 -1.65 11.16
N VAL A 138 2.90 -1.17 12.32
CA VAL A 138 2.33 -2.04 13.37
C VAL A 138 1.08 -2.75 12.86
N VAL A 139 0.15 -2.04 12.22
CA VAL A 139 -1.06 -2.66 11.64
C VAL A 139 -0.69 -3.70 10.58
N THR A 140 0.26 -3.37 9.70
CA THR A 140 0.79 -4.29 8.67
C THR A 140 1.35 -5.55 9.31
N SER A 141 2.10 -5.43 10.42
CA SER A 141 2.64 -6.60 11.14
C SER A 141 1.55 -7.53 11.67
N MET A 142 0.45 -6.96 12.19
CA MET A 142 -0.71 -7.72 12.66
C MET A 142 -1.38 -8.45 11.50
N LEU A 143 -1.55 -7.80 10.35
CA LEU A 143 -2.09 -8.44 9.15
C LEU A 143 -1.20 -9.58 8.65
N ILE A 144 0.13 -9.44 8.67
CA ILE A 144 1.05 -10.52 8.29
C ILE A 144 0.92 -11.70 9.26
N LEU A 145 0.77 -11.45 10.56
CA LEU A 145 0.57 -12.50 11.57
C LEU A 145 -0.78 -13.21 11.40
N LEU A 146 -1.86 -12.46 11.14
CA LEU A 146 -3.17 -13.03 10.81
C LEU A 146 -3.11 -13.86 9.53
N LEU A 147 -2.47 -13.34 8.48
CA LEU A 147 -2.24 -14.05 7.23
C LEU A 147 -1.46 -15.35 7.48
N SER A 148 -0.43 -15.29 8.33
CA SER A 148 0.32 -16.48 8.71
C SER A 148 -0.54 -17.54 9.41
N ALA A 149 -1.48 -17.13 10.26
CA ALA A 149 -2.38 -18.05 10.95
C ALA A 149 -3.33 -18.73 9.95
N VAL A 150 -3.89 -17.95 9.01
CA VAL A 150 -4.76 -18.46 7.94
C VAL A 150 -4.03 -19.46 7.04
N LEU A 151 -2.79 -19.15 6.66
CA LEU A 151 -2.01 -19.97 5.73
C LEU A 151 -1.25 -21.12 6.38
N GLY A 152 -1.05 -21.09 7.70
CA GLY A 152 -0.24 -22.07 8.44
C GLY A 152 1.26 -22.03 8.08
N ARG A 153 1.75 -20.92 7.52
CA ARG A 153 3.13 -20.81 7.00
C ARG A 153 4.10 -20.20 8.03
N LYS A 154 5.05 -21.00 8.52
CA LYS A 154 6.05 -20.56 9.52
C LYS A 154 6.96 -19.42 9.01
N ASP A 155 7.25 -19.37 7.72
CA ASP A 155 8.07 -18.30 7.13
C ASP A 155 7.35 -16.95 7.11
N VAL A 156 6.04 -16.95 6.85
CA VAL A 156 5.19 -15.75 6.97
C VAL A 156 5.09 -15.30 8.43
N ARG A 157 4.95 -16.26 9.37
CA ARG A 157 4.98 -15.96 10.82
C ARG A 157 6.26 -15.26 11.22
N LYS A 158 7.42 -15.80 10.81
CA LYS A 158 8.74 -15.21 11.12
C LYS A 158 8.87 -13.80 10.57
N LEU A 159 8.38 -13.56 9.35
CA LEU A 159 8.35 -12.23 8.77
C LEU A 159 7.47 -11.28 9.61
N GLY A 160 6.25 -11.69 9.96
CA GLY A 160 5.34 -10.88 10.78
C GLY A 160 5.90 -10.55 12.16
N LEU A 161 6.53 -11.53 12.83
CA LEU A 161 7.21 -11.31 14.11
C LEU A 161 8.40 -10.36 13.98
N SER A 162 9.19 -10.49 12.91
CA SER A 162 10.31 -9.56 12.64
C SER A 162 9.79 -8.14 12.36
N TYR A 163 8.68 -8.03 11.63
CA TYR A 163 8.01 -6.77 11.35
C TYR A 163 7.57 -6.09 12.64
N LEU A 164 6.87 -6.83 13.50
CA LEU A 164 6.39 -6.34 14.80
C LEU A 164 7.55 -5.95 15.73
N ALA A 165 8.57 -6.80 15.83
CA ALA A 165 9.72 -6.58 16.71
C ALA A 165 10.53 -5.33 16.34
N ILE A 166 10.46 -4.88 15.09
CA ILE A 166 11.11 -3.65 14.62
C ILE A 166 10.14 -2.46 14.68
N SER A 167 8.89 -2.64 14.21
CA SER A 167 7.92 -1.55 14.12
C SER A 167 7.44 -1.08 15.50
N ALA A 168 7.26 -1.98 16.47
CA ALA A 168 6.80 -1.60 17.80
C ALA A 168 7.81 -0.71 18.55
N PRO A 169 9.12 -1.03 18.62
CA PRO A 169 10.11 -0.10 19.17
C PRO A 169 10.18 1.24 18.45
N ILE A 170 10.15 1.26 17.11
CA ILE A 170 10.14 2.51 16.34
C ILE A 170 8.91 3.35 16.69
N TYR A 171 7.72 2.73 16.72
CA TYR A 171 6.49 3.39 17.13
C TYR A 171 6.59 3.98 18.54
N LEU A 172 7.09 3.20 19.51
CA LEU A 172 7.27 3.67 20.89
C LEU A 172 8.28 4.82 20.98
N LEU A 173 9.43 4.71 20.30
CA LEU A 173 10.46 5.76 20.28
C LEU A 173 9.92 7.07 19.71
N VAL A 174 9.19 7.00 18.60
CA VAL A 174 8.55 8.17 17.99
C VAL A 174 7.49 8.77 18.93
N ARG A 175 6.69 7.93 19.61
CA ARG A 175 5.66 8.39 20.56
C ARG A 175 6.22 9.00 21.84
N ILE A 176 7.39 8.55 22.29
CA ILE A 176 8.09 9.13 23.45
C ILE A 176 8.82 10.41 23.05
N GLY A 177 9.45 10.43 21.87
CA GLY A 177 10.28 11.54 21.40
C GLY A 177 9.49 12.75 20.88
N ILE A 178 8.24 12.56 20.47
CA ILE A 178 7.39 13.64 19.93
C ILE A 178 6.31 13.97 20.95
N GLN A 179 6.33 15.21 21.43
CA GLN A 179 5.35 15.65 22.40
C GLN A 179 3.97 15.74 21.74
N PRO A 180 2.96 15.05 22.29
CA PRO A 180 1.60 15.15 21.77
C PRO A 180 1.08 16.58 21.97
N VAL A 181 0.33 17.09 21.00
CA VAL A 181 -0.50 18.27 21.24
C VAL A 181 -1.49 17.92 22.34
N GLY A 182 -1.72 18.85 23.29
CA GLY A 182 -2.41 18.60 24.55
C GLY A 182 -3.65 17.70 24.43
N ASN A 183 -3.80 16.75 25.36
CA ASN A 183 -4.80 15.66 25.33
C ASN A 183 -6.25 16.11 25.02
N ALA A 184 -6.63 17.35 25.37
CA ALA A 184 -7.95 17.90 25.09
C ALA A 184 -8.27 18.01 23.58
N GLN A 185 -7.28 18.28 22.73
CA GLN A 185 -7.47 18.44 21.28
C GLN A 185 -7.60 17.11 20.52
N ARG A 186 -7.00 16.02 21.02
CA ARG A 186 -7.10 14.70 20.38
C ARG A 186 -8.45 14.05 20.56
N ILE A 187 -9.00 14.11 21.78
CA ILE A 187 -10.34 13.58 22.06
C ILE A 187 -11.37 14.40 21.29
N SER A 188 -11.24 15.74 21.28
CA SER A 188 -12.14 16.59 20.51
C SER A 188 -12.09 16.26 19.01
N MET A 189 -10.89 16.13 18.41
CA MET A 189 -10.73 15.72 17.00
C MET A 189 -11.40 14.38 16.69
N ILE A 190 -11.20 13.36 17.54
CA ILE A 190 -11.87 12.06 17.34
C ILE A 190 -13.39 12.24 17.43
N THR A 191 -13.90 12.98 18.41
CA THR A 191 -15.36 13.15 18.57
C THR A 191 -16.01 14.01 17.48
N THR A 192 -15.26 14.94 16.85
CA THR A 192 -15.78 15.79 15.77
C THR A 192 -15.58 15.20 14.39
N GLU A 193 -14.44 14.54 14.12
CA GLU A 193 -14.11 14.01 12.79
C GLU A 193 -14.70 12.61 12.56
N LEU A 194 -14.94 11.83 13.62
CA LEU A 194 -15.46 10.46 13.48
C LEU A 194 -16.89 10.43 12.91
N PRO A 195 -17.86 11.26 13.34
CA PRO A 195 -19.20 11.28 12.74
C PRO A 195 -19.17 11.65 11.25
N ASP A 196 -18.36 12.64 10.86
CA ASP A 196 -18.21 13.07 9.47
C ASP A 196 -17.47 12.02 8.62
N SER A 197 -16.44 11.39 9.19
CA SER A 197 -15.73 10.27 8.55
C SER A 197 -16.66 9.08 8.34
N ILE A 198 -17.52 8.78 9.32
CA ILE A 198 -18.53 7.71 9.26
C ILE A 198 -19.58 8.03 8.19
N SER A 199 -20.21 9.20 8.23
CA SER A 199 -21.30 9.58 7.31
C SER A 199 -20.82 9.60 5.86
N THR A 200 -19.64 10.19 5.64
CA THR A 200 -18.99 10.27 4.34
C THR A 200 -18.55 8.89 3.86
N SER A 201 -18.14 7.99 4.76
CA SER A 201 -17.76 6.64 4.39
C SER A 201 -18.95 5.73 4.08
N PHE A 202 -20.09 5.88 4.75
CA PHE A 202 -21.31 5.11 4.44
C PHE A 202 -21.77 5.29 2.98
N GLY A 203 -21.65 6.49 2.42
CA GLY A 203 -21.92 6.73 0.98
C GLY A 203 -20.94 6.05 0.03
N VAL A 204 -19.75 5.69 0.52
CA VAL A 204 -18.68 5.00 -0.23
C VAL A 204 -18.82 3.47 -0.17
N TRP A 205 -19.43 2.92 0.87
CA TRP A 205 -19.54 1.47 1.08
C TRP A 205 -20.29 0.72 -0.03
N THR A 206 -21.28 1.36 -0.65
CA THR A 206 -22.01 0.80 -1.80
C THR A 206 -21.09 0.57 -3.01
N ILE A 207 -19.95 1.27 -3.08
CA ILE A 207 -19.00 1.27 -4.18
C ILE A 207 -17.64 0.68 -3.76
N LEU A 208 -17.48 0.32 -2.49
CA LEU A 208 -16.27 -0.30 -1.93
C LEU A 208 -15.86 -1.59 -2.66
N PRO A 209 -16.79 -2.45 -3.12
CA PRO A 209 -16.44 -3.57 -3.99
C PRO A 209 -15.85 -3.15 -5.35
N LEU A 210 -16.05 -1.92 -5.81
CA LEU A 210 -15.43 -1.41 -7.04
C LEU A 210 -14.12 -0.64 -6.76
N VAL A 211 -14.00 -0.05 -5.56
CA VAL A 211 -12.83 0.73 -5.09
C VAL A 211 -11.70 -0.19 -4.59
N ILE A 212 -12.04 -1.23 -3.82
CA ILE A 212 -11.09 -2.19 -3.22
C ILE A 212 -11.17 -3.54 -3.93
N ALA A 213 -12.32 -3.88 -4.53
CA ALA A 213 -12.52 -5.14 -5.24
C ALA A 213 -12.71 -5.02 -6.76
N GLY A 214 -12.23 -3.94 -7.36
CA GLY A 214 -12.02 -3.87 -8.82
C GLY A 214 -11.00 -4.91 -9.30
N SER A 215 -10.37 -4.64 -10.44
CA SER A 215 -9.30 -5.42 -11.08
C SER A 215 -8.38 -6.31 -10.23
N ILE A 216 -8.04 -5.92 -9.01
CA ILE A 216 -7.08 -6.62 -8.15
C ILE A 216 -7.71 -7.78 -7.39
N SER A 217 -8.96 -7.68 -6.94
CA SER A 217 -9.70 -8.84 -6.40
C SER A 217 -9.95 -9.87 -7.48
N ILE A 218 -10.13 -9.39 -8.72
CA ILE A 218 -10.25 -10.21 -9.92
C ILE A 218 -8.92 -10.93 -10.20
N MET A 219 -7.79 -10.22 -10.25
CA MET A 219 -6.45 -10.84 -10.35
C MET A 219 -6.22 -11.86 -9.25
N TRP A 220 -6.52 -11.49 -8.02
CA TRP A 220 -6.30 -12.31 -6.85
C TRP A 220 -7.17 -13.57 -6.87
N PHE A 221 -8.43 -13.49 -7.29
CA PHE A 221 -9.31 -14.63 -7.46
C PHE A 221 -8.89 -15.52 -8.64
N ILE A 222 -8.61 -14.93 -9.81
CA ILE A 222 -8.22 -15.64 -11.03
C ILE A 222 -6.91 -16.41 -10.83
N PHE A 223 -5.91 -15.82 -10.15
CA PHE A 223 -4.61 -16.44 -9.96
C PHE A 223 -4.45 -17.21 -8.65
N GLY A 224 -5.26 -16.91 -7.62
CA GLY A 224 -5.11 -17.47 -6.28
C GLY A 224 -6.02 -18.67 -5.96
N HIS A 225 -7.10 -18.89 -6.71
CA HIS A 225 -8.08 -19.94 -6.39
C HIS A 225 -7.48 -21.36 -6.43
N ASP A 226 -6.49 -21.59 -7.27
CA ASP A 226 -5.82 -22.89 -7.42
C ASP A 226 -4.85 -23.19 -6.26
N ALA A 227 -4.34 -22.15 -5.59
CA ALA A 227 -3.28 -22.28 -4.59
C ALA A 227 -3.79 -22.58 -3.17
N LEU A 228 -5.07 -22.29 -2.88
CA LEU A 228 -5.65 -22.36 -1.54
C LEU A 228 -7.03 -23.02 -1.56
N SER A 229 -7.39 -23.73 -0.48
CA SER A 229 -8.76 -24.20 -0.31
C SER A 229 -9.74 -23.02 -0.22
N ARG A 230 -11.01 -23.21 -0.62
CA ARG A 230 -12.03 -22.14 -0.61
C ARG A 230 -12.11 -21.38 0.72
N LYS A 231 -12.05 -22.08 1.86
CA LYS A 231 -12.05 -21.47 3.19
C LYS A 231 -10.81 -20.60 3.44
N ARG A 232 -9.62 -21.08 3.06
CA ARG A 232 -8.36 -20.32 3.20
C ARG A 232 -8.30 -19.15 2.22
N LEU A 233 -8.83 -19.32 1.02
CA LEU A 233 -8.99 -18.25 0.04
C LEU A 233 -9.86 -17.15 0.63
N PHE A 234 -11.08 -17.46 1.07
CA PHE A 234 -11.97 -16.49 1.70
C PHE A 234 -11.30 -15.77 2.88
N ALA A 235 -10.70 -16.51 3.82
CA ALA A 235 -10.00 -15.92 4.96
C ALA A 235 -8.82 -15.03 4.54
N THR A 236 -8.07 -15.41 3.50
CA THR A 236 -6.99 -14.58 2.97
C THR A 236 -7.53 -13.30 2.34
N ALA A 237 -8.63 -13.38 1.59
CA ALA A 237 -9.30 -12.20 1.03
C ALA A 237 -9.77 -11.25 2.14
N CYS A 238 -10.28 -11.78 3.25
CA CYS A 238 -10.64 -10.96 4.41
C CYS A 238 -9.42 -10.21 4.98
N VAL A 239 -8.29 -10.89 5.15
CA VAL A 239 -7.06 -10.27 5.68
C VAL A 239 -6.45 -9.24 4.74
N VAL A 240 -6.49 -9.48 3.43
CA VAL A 240 -5.87 -8.60 2.42
C VAL A 240 -6.76 -7.40 2.07
N PHE A 241 -8.08 -7.57 2.04
CA PHE A 241 -8.99 -6.55 1.52
C PHE A 241 -9.96 -6.03 2.57
N VAL A 242 -10.69 -6.92 3.25
CA VAL A 242 -11.79 -6.51 4.15
C VAL A 242 -11.25 -5.79 5.39
N ILE A 243 -10.25 -6.37 6.06
CA ILE A 243 -9.70 -5.76 7.28
C ILE A 243 -9.04 -4.40 6.97
N PRO A 244 -8.15 -4.27 5.96
CA PRO A 244 -7.60 -2.96 5.57
C PRO A 244 -8.67 -1.95 5.16
N ALA A 245 -9.74 -2.38 4.48
CA ALA A 245 -10.86 -1.52 4.13
C ALA A 245 -11.60 -0.98 5.36
N ILE A 246 -11.81 -1.83 6.37
CA ILE A 246 -12.40 -1.43 7.64
C ILE A 246 -11.47 -0.45 8.37
N PHE A 247 -10.16 -0.66 8.37
CA PHE A 247 -9.23 0.33 8.95
C PHE A 247 -9.25 1.66 8.20
N ALA A 248 -9.31 1.62 6.87
CA ALA A 248 -9.43 2.80 6.03
C ALA A 248 -10.69 3.63 6.32
N PHE A 249 -11.76 3.02 6.82
CA PHE A 249 -12.99 3.72 7.23
C PHE A 249 -12.76 4.72 8.36
N PHE A 250 -11.85 4.39 9.28
CA PHE A 250 -11.55 5.19 10.46
C PHE A 250 -10.44 6.22 10.22
N ILE A 251 -9.99 6.38 8.97
CA ILE A 251 -8.85 7.24 8.62
C ILE A 251 -9.25 8.19 7.49
N SER A 252 -8.81 9.45 7.59
CA SER A 252 -9.13 10.51 6.63
C SER A 252 -8.78 10.15 5.18
N ASP A 253 -7.69 9.41 4.95
CA ASP A 253 -7.16 9.11 3.62
C ASP A 253 -7.43 7.64 3.21
N LYS A 254 -8.71 7.37 2.93
CA LYS A 254 -9.33 6.04 2.91
C LYS A 254 -8.60 5.04 2.00
N THR A 255 -8.62 5.26 0.68
CA THR A 255 -8.08 4.28 -0.27
C THR A 255 -6.56 4.13 -0.14
N ARG A 256 -5.84 5.24 -0.02
CA ARG A 256 -4.36 5.25 0.03
C ARG A 256 -3.81 4.49 1.22
N VAL A 257 -4.35 4.74 2.43
CA VAL A 257 -3.89 4.10 3.66
C VAL A 257 -4.22 2.60 3.65
N GLY A 258 -5.42 2.22 3.18
CA GLY A 258 -5.78 0.82 3.01
C GLY A 258 -4.80 0.07 2.09
N ILE A 259 -4.39 0.70 0.98
CA ILE A 259 -3.39 0.15 0.05
C ILE A 259 -2.01 0.03 0.71
N ALA A 260 -1.55 1.08 1.40
CA ALA A 260 -0.23 1.08 2.05
C ALA A 260 -0.10 -0.04 3.10
N ILE A 261 -1.12 -0.20 3.97
CA ILE A 261 -1.13 -1.23 5.02
C ILE A 261 -1.28 -2.64 4.42
N SER A 262 -2.03 -2.80 3.33
CA SER A 262 -2.24 -4.10 2.67
C SER A 262 -1.10 -4.52 1.74
N ALA A 263 -0.20 -3.62 1.35
CA ALA A 263 0.83 -3.88 0.35
C ALA A 263 1.70 -5.11 0.68
N ALA A 264 2.19 -5.23 1.93
CA ALA A 264 3.04 -6.35 2.33
C ALA A 264 2.30 -7.69 2.28
N VAL A 265 1.06 -7.74 2.79
CA VAL A 265 0.25 -8.97 2.76
C VAL A 265 -0.14 -9.36 1.34
N LEU A 266 -0.45 -8.38 0.48
CA LEU A 266 -0.73 -8.61 -0.93
C LEU A 266 0.51 -9.20 -1.65
N MET A 267 1.69 -8.60 -1.45
CA MET A 267 2.96 -9.11 -1.99
C MET A 267 3.28 -10.53 -1.50
N ILE A 268 3.00 -10.83 -0.23
CA ILE A 268 3.17 -12.19 0.33
C ILE A 268 2.23 -13.16 -0.39
N THR A 269 0.94 -12.81 -0.58
CA THR A 269 0.02 -13.71 -1.28
C THR A 269 0.44 -13.97 -2.73
N TRP A 270 0.92 -12.96 -3.45
CA TRP A 270 1.44 -13.14 -4.82
C TRP A 270 2.67 -14.01 -4.88
N LYS A 271 3.60 -13.80 -3.95
CA LYS A 271 4.76 -14.68 -3.82
C LYS A 271 4.33 -16.14 -3.64
N ILE A 272 3.31 -16.40 -2.82
CA ILE A 272 2.81 -17.75 -2.57
C ILE A 272 2.15 -18.34 -3.82
N PHE A 273 1.34 -17.55 -4.54
CA PHE A 273 0.69 -18.01 -5.76
C PHE A 273 1.70 -18.34 -6.86
N LEU A 274 2.71 -17.50 -7.05
CA LEU A 274 3.79 -17.75 -8.00
C LEU A 274 4.65 -18.96 -7.59
N GLU A 275 4.97 -19.11 -6.30
CA GLU A 275 5.65 -20.30 -5.77
C GLU A 275 4.83 -21.58 -6.02
N HIS A 276 3.51 -21.52 -5.85
CA HIS A 276 2.61 -22.64 -6.12
C HIS A 276 2.58 -23.00 -7.61
N ALA A 277 2.36 -22.02 -8.47
CA ALA A 277 2.33 -22.19 -9.93
C ALA A 277 3.61 -22.83 -10.46
N GLN A 278 4.77 -22.35 -9.98
CA GLN A 278 6.07 -22.90 -10.32
C GLN A 278 6.24 -24.33 -9.80
N SER A 279 5.85 -24.62 -8.54
CA SER A 279 5.98 -25.97 -7.96
C SER A 279 5.10 -27.02 -8.64
N LYS A 280 3.97 -26.59 -9.23
CA LYS A 280 3.04 -27.44 -9.97
C LYS A 280 3.41 -27.60 -11.45
N GLY A 281 4.48 -26.95 -11.91
CA GLY A 281 4.86 -26.96 -13.32
C GLY A 281 3.77 -26.42 -14.23
N MET A 282 2.96 -25.46 -13.75
CA MET A 282 1.84 -24.94 -14.52
C MET A 282 2.36 -24.23 -15.77
N ASN A 283 1.76 -24.53 -16.92
CA ASN A 283 2.16 -23.93 -18.19
C ASN A 283 1.93 -22.41 -18.15
N PRO A 284 2.97 -21.57 -18.34
CA PRO A 284 2.85 -20.11 -18.37
C PRO A 284 1.87 -19.60 -19.43
N THR A 285 1.58 -20.39 -20.47
CA THR A 285 0.64 -20.04 -21.54
C THR A 285 -0.80 -19.96 -21.04
N ILE A 286 -1.20 -20.80 -20.08
CA ILE A 286 -2.53 -20.75 -19.45
C ILE A 286 -2.75 -19.39 -18.77
N TYR A 287 -1.66 -18.80 -18.25
CA TYR A 287 -1.74 -17.48 -17.65
C TYR A 287 -1.91 -16.36 -18.68
N ARG A 288 -1.56 -16.54 -19.96
CA ARG A 288 -1.80 -15.51 -20.98
C ARG A 288 -3.28 -15.23 -21.18
N GLU A 289 -4.11 -16.28 -21.22
CA GLU A 289 -5.57 -16.14 -21.32
C GLU A 289 -6.14 -15.45 -20.07
N ARG A 290 -5.69 -15.87 -18.88
CA ARG A 290 -6.08 -15.26 -17.60
C ARG A 290 -5.63 -13.79 -17.51
N ILE A 291 -4.47 -13.44 -18.05
CA ILE A 291 -3.98 -12.05 -18.16
C ILE A 291 -4.89 -11.26 -19.10
N GLY A 292 -5.22 -11.79 -20.28
CA GLY A 292 -6.14 -11.14 -21.22
C GLY A 292 -7.52 -10.86 -20.62
N LEU A 293 -8.11 -11.86 -19.94
CA LEU A 293 -9.36 -11.70 -19.20
C LEU A 293 -9.24 -10.63 -18.11
N THR A 294 -8.12 -10.62 -17.39
CA THR A 294 -7.89 -9.61 -16.37
C THR A 294 -7.75 -8.22 -16.97
N VAL A 295 -7.04 -8.04 -18.10
CA VAL A 295 -6.94 -6.75 -18.81
C VAL A 295 -8.32 -6.26 -19.22
N MET A 296 -9.14 -7.14 -19.79
CA MET A 296 -10.51 -6.80 -20.16
C MET A 296 -11.31 -6.36 -18.93
N LEU A 297 -11.23 -7.11 -17.83
CA LEU A 297 -11.90 -6.76 -16.58
C LEU A 297 -11.35 -5.47 -15.96
N LEU A 298 -10.05 -5.19 -16.06
CA LEU A 298 -9.42 -3.93 -15.65
C LEU A 298 -9.99 -2.73 -16.39
N VAL A 299 -10.17 -2.86 -17.71
CA VAL A 299 -10.78 -1.81 -18.56
C VAL A 299 -12.25 -1.63 -18.20
N LEU A 300 -12.98 -2.71 -17.98
CA LEU A 300 -14.41 -2.68 -17.65
C LEU A 300 -14.71 -2.28 -16.18
N THR A 301 -13.76 -2.48 -15.27
CA THR A 301 -13.89 -2.20 -13.83
C THR A 301 -12.70 -1.38 -13.32
N PRO A 302 -12.58 -0.10 -13.74
CA PRO A 302 -11.46 0.73 -13.36
C PRO A 302 -11.45 0.97 -11.86
N SER A 303 -10.26 0.92 -11.25
CA SER A 303 -10.10 1.20 -9.83
C SER A 303 -10.47 2.65 -9.54
N LEU A 304 -11.51 2.84 -8.73
CA LEU A 304 -11.90 4.14 -8.21
C LEU A 304 -11.05 4.49 -6.99
N TYR A 305 -10.49 5.69 -6.95
CA TYR A 305 -9.79 6.22 -5.79
C TYR A 305 -10.68 7.20 -5.06
N ILE A 306 -10.64 7.14 -3.73
CA ILE A 306 -11.38 8.05 -2.87
C ILE A 306 -10.37 8.80 -2.04
N ASP A 307 -10.36 10.11 -2.25
CA ASP A 307 -9.45 11.00 -1.53
C ASP A 307 -10.00 11.43 -0.16
N ARG A 308 -9.22 12.27 0.53
CA ARG A 308 -9.56 12.84 1.85
C ARG A 308 -10.86 13.64 1.88
N LEU A 309 -11.35 14.13 0.74
CA LEU A 309 -12.60 14.88 0.61
C LEU A 309 -13.77 13.97 0.18
N ALA A 310 -13.52 12.66 0.13
CA ALA A 310 -14.41 11.65 -0.43
C ALA A 310 -14.86 11.91 -1.87
N GLU A 311 -13.99 12.55 -2.65
CA GLU A 311 -14.19 12.69 -4.07
C GLU A 311 -13.75 11.42 -4.79
N PHE A 312 -14.61 10.91 -5.66
CA PHE A 312 -14.27 9.79 -6.55
C PHE A 312 -13.35 10.28 -7.66
N ARG A 313 -12.20 9.62 -7.80
CA ARG A 313 -11.20 9.88 -8.83
C ARG A 313 -11.00 8.63 -9.67
N LEU A 314 -11.01 8.83 -10.98
CA LEU A 314 -10.59 7.81 -11.96
C LEU A 314 -9.21 8.20 -12.48
N PRO A 315 -8.12 7.63 -11.95
CA PRO A 315 -6.77 8.04 -12.30
C PRO A 315 -6.39 7.77 -13.76
N TYR A 316 -7.13 6.91 -14.44
CA TYR A 316 -6.89 6.54 -15.84
C TYR A 316 -8.09 6.80 -16.75
N LYS A 317 -9.04 7.67 -16.36
CA LYS A 317 -10.19 7.96 -17.24
C LYS A 317 -9.74 8.45 -18.61
N GLU A 318 -8.74 9.33 -18.68
CA GLU A 318 -8.16 9.77 -19.96
C GLU A 318 -7.58 8.62 -20.78
N PHE A 319 -7.02 7.60 -20.12
CA PHE A 319 -6.56 6.40 -20.80
C PHE A 319 -7.74 5.56 -21.29
N ILE A 320 -8.79 5.38 -20.48
CA ILE A 320 -10.00 4.63 -20.85
C ILE A 320 -10.72 5.31 -22.03
N ASP A 321 -10.81 6.64 -22.02
CA ASP A 321 -11.40 7.46 -23.09
C ASP A 321 -10.59 7.38 -24.40
N LEU A 322 -9.31 6.96 -24.37
CA LEU A 322 -8.49 6.71 -25.58
C LEU A 322 -8.76 5.35 -26.24
N PHE A 323 -9.35 4.39 -25.51
CA PHE A 323 -9.62 3.02 -26.00
C PHE A 323 -11.11 2.74 -26.27
N MET A 324 -12.01 3.68 -25.95
CA MET A 324 -13.44 3.62 -26.26
C MET A 324 -13.79 4.62 -27.36
#